data_AF-A0A953WQT2-F1
#
_entry.id   AF-A0A953WQT2-F1
#
_cell.length_a   1.000
_cell.length_b   1.000
_cell.length_c   1.000
_cell.angle_alpha   90.00
_cell.angle_beta   90.00
_cell.angle_gamma   90.00
#
_symmetry.space_group_name_H-M   'P 1'
#
loop_
_entity.id
_entity.type
_entity.pdbx_description
1 polymer ?
#
loop_
_entity_poly.entity_id
_entity_poly.type
_entity_poly.pdbx_seq_one_letter_code
_entity_poly.pdbx_strand_id
1 'polypeptide(L)'
;VAPAEMSASRQPELPENETWRYDGVRFATLHVTGTNNGRAAVMGDDAAEAGRAVASRDAADIAWIKETVRLARREKAKALVFAMQSDMTDIGPSFLGKACAPEEVNSQPPCDGFVHLREAVHDAAVDFGGPVLLIHGDTEPFTFGREFAGGEAPNLWVLNAAGDVHQASDGSWGGFRDATLVTITPGGASPFSARGLVTGEIPESN
;
A
#
# COMPACT_ATOMS: atom_id res chain seq x y z
N VAL A 1 11.57 -9.57 -18.52
CA VAL A 1 12.50 -8.45 -18.19
C VAL A 1 11.79 -7.17 -18.58
N ALA A 2 11.70 -6.18 -17.69
CA ALA A 2 11.13 -4.89 -18.05
C ALA A 2 11.97 -4.20 -19.14
N PRO A 3 11.37 -3.40 -20.04
CA PRO A 3 12.12 -2.61 -21.01
C PRO A 3 13.16 -1.69 -20.32
N ALA A 4 14.35 -1.55 -20.91
CA ALA A 4 15.48 -0.87 -20.27
C ALA A 4 15.19 0.62 -19.98
N GLU A 5 14.38 1.26 -20.82
CA GLU A 5 13.87 2.62 -20.66
C GLU A 5 13.06 2.81 -19.37
N MET A 6 12.44 1.76 -18.83
CA MET A 6 11.73 1.82 -17.55
C MET A 6 12.68 1.89 -16.34
N SER A 7 13.99 1.67 -16.53
CA SER A 7 14.99 1.72 -15.45
C SER A 7 14.58 0.88 -14.22
N ALA A 8 13.98 -0.29 -14.46
CA ALA A 8 13.44 -1.13 -13.40
C ALA A 8 14.56 -1.66 -12.50
N SER A 9 14.33 -1.61 -11.19
CA SER A 9 15.24 -2.14 -10.18
C SER A 9 14.43 -2.77 -9.03
N ARG A 10 15.00 -3.79 -8.39
CA ARG A 10 14.32 -4.65 -7.43
C ARG A 10 15.20 -4.83 -6.19
N GLN A 11 14.60 -4.90 -5.01
CA GLN A 11 15.34 -5.16 -3.79
C GLN A 11 15.87 -6.61 -3.80
N PRO A 12 17.18 -6.85 -3.58
CA PRO A 12 17.77 -8.17 -3.83
C PRO A 12 17.18 -9.33 -3.02
N GLU A 13 16.72 -9.06 -1.80
CA GLU A 13 16.23 -10.07 -0.83
C GLU A 13 14.70 -10.10 -0.72
N LEU A 14 14.00 -9.12 -1.29
CA LEU A 14 12.54 -9.03 -1.33
C LEU A 14 12.09 -8.74 -2.77
N PRO A 15 11.92 -9.78 -3.61
CA PRO A 15 11.64 -9.60 -5.03
C PRO A 15 10.30 -8.94 -5.34
N GLU A 16 9.39 -8.89 -4.37
CA GLU A 16 8.12 -8.17 -4.38
C GLU A 16 8.32 -6.65 -4.39
N ASN A 17 9.49 -6.17 -3.93
CA ASN A 17 9.87 -4.76 -3.94
C ASN A 17 10.57 -4.40 -5.25
N GLU A 18 9.81 -3.93 -6.24
CA GLU A 18 10.29 -3.49 -7.54
C GLU A 18 9.89 -2.04 -7.79
N THR A 19 10.77 -1.24 -8.41
CA THR A 19 10.51 0.16 -8.76
C THR A 19 10.96 0.43 -10.19
N TRP A 20 10.10 1.11 -10.94
CA TRP A 20 10.31 1.39 -12.35
C TRP A 20 9.67 2.73 -12.74
N ARG A 21 9.90 3.11 -14.00
CA ARG A 21 9.66 4.44 -14.55
C ARG A 21 8.77 4.34 -15.78
N TYR A 22 7.73 5.17 -15.86
CA TYR A 22 6.90 5.26 -17.06
C TYR A 22 6.27 6.65 -17.19
N ASP A 23 6.36 7.27 -18.38
CA ASP A 23 5.94 8.66 -18.67
C ASP A 23 6.27 9.70 -17.56
N GLY A 24 7.45 9.60 -16.97
CA GLY A 24 7.89 10.50 -15.90
C GLY A 24 7.24 10.26 -14.53
N VAL A 25 6.41 9.22 -14.37
CA VAL A 25 5.92 8.73 -13.08
C VAL A 25 6.89 7.68 -12.52
N ARG A 26 7.08 7.70 -11.20
CA ARG A 26 7.76 6.64 -10.44
C ARG A 26 6.70 5.66 -9.93
N PHE A 27 6.91 4.37 -10.16
CA PHE A 27 6.11 3.31 -9.54
C PHE A 27 7.00 2.51 -8.60
N ALA A 28 6.44 2.00 -7.50
CA ALA A 28 7.03 0.97 -6.70
C ALA A 28 5.98 0.02 -6.14
N THR A 29 6.31 -1.27 -6.06
CA THR A 29 5.60 -2.24 -5.23
C THR A 29 6.25 -2.36 -3.86
N LEU A 30 5.44 -2.68 -2.84
CA LEU A 30 5.85 -2.89 -1.45
C LEU A 30 5.40 -4.28 -0.96
N HIS A 31 6.21 -4.99 -0.18
CA HIS A 31 5.88 -6.33 0.33
C HIS A 31 5.03 -6.27 1.62
N VAL A 32 4.00 -5.41 1.65
CA VAL A 32 3.03 -5.37 2.75
C VAL A 32 1.90 -6.36 2.45
N THR A 33 1.81 -7.43 3.25
CA THR A 33 0.97 -8.61 2.95
C THR A 33 0.35 -9.27 4.17
N GLY A 34 -0.93 -9.65 4.03
CA GLY A 34 -1.70 -10.41 5.02
C GLY A 34 -2.04 -9.62 6.29
N THR A 35 -2.94 -10.20 7.10
CA THR A 35 -3.45 -9.56 8.31
C THR A 35 -2.32 -9.15 9.26
N ASN A 36 -2.31 -7.86 9.63
CA ASN A 36 -1.29 -7.26 10.50
C ASN A 36 0.16 -7.42 9.99
N ASN A 37 0.36 -7.32 8.66
CA ASN A 37 1.59 -7.67 7.94
C ASN A 37 2.11 -9.09 8.25
N GLY A 38 1.22 -10.08 8.39
CA GLY A 38 1.58 -11.46 8.74
C GLY A 38 1.92 -11.69 10.22
N ARG A 39 1.67 -10.72 11.11
CA ARG A 39 1.84 -10.89 12.56
C ARG A 39 0.66 -11.57 13.25
N ALA A 40 -0.49 -11.67 12.59
CA ALA A 40 -1.69 -12.32 13.13
C ALA A 40 -1.82 -13.76 12.61
N ALA A 41 -2.35 -14.65 13.46
CA ALA A 41 -2.65 -16.05 13.13
C ALA A 41 -1.45 -16.88 12.60
N VAL A 42 -0.25 -16.64 13.14
CA VAL A 42 0.94 -17.47 12.87
C VAL A 42 0.75 -18.82 13.58
N MET A 43 0.29 -19.84 12.84
CA MET A 43 -0.09 -21.14 13.41
C MET A 43 0.79 -22.31 12.91
N GLY A 44 1.26 -22.25 11.66
CA GLY A 44 2.02 -23.33 11.02
C GLY A 44 3.54 -23.17 11.07
N ASP A 45 4.02 -21.92 11.10
CA ASP A 45 5.44 -21.56 11.12
C ASP A 45 5.98 -21.42 12.54
N ASP A 46 7.31 -21.45 12.70
CA ASP A 46 7.93 -21.08 13.97
C ASP A 46 7.69 -19.58 14.24
N ALA A 47 7.10 -19.26 15.39
CA ALA A 47 6.71 -17.90 15.72
C ALA A 47 7.91 -16.93 15.79
N ALA A 48 9.09 -17.39 16.21
CA ALA A 48 10.27 -16.55 16.27
C ALA A 48 10.89 -16.34 14.87
N GLU A 49 10.81 -17.33 13.98
CA GLU A 49 11.17 -17.20 12.57
C GLU A 49 10.24 -16.23 11.82
N ALA A 50 8.92 -16.37 12.00
CA ALA A 50 7.93 -15.44 11.47
C ALA A 50 8.18 -14.00 11.97
N GLY A 51 8.45 -13.83 13.27
CA GLY A 51 8.84 -12.56 13.88
C GLY A 51 10.08 -11.93 13.24
N ARG A 52 11.17 -12.69 13.09
CA ARG A 52 12.39 -12.21 12.40
C ARG A 52 12.13 -11.86 10.93
N ALA A 53 11.34 -12.66 10.23
CA ALA A 53 11.00 -12.45 8.82
C ALA A 53 10.24 -11.13 8.62
N VAL A 54 9.19 -10.88 9.43
CA VAL A 54 8.43 -9.62 9.33
C VAL A 54 9.24 -8.40 9.80
N ALA A 55 10.07 -8.54 10.84
CA ALA A 55 10.97 -7.46 11.26
C ALA A 55 11.97 -7.07 10.16
N SER A 56 12.54 -8.07 9.47
CA SER A 56 13.42 -7.85 8.32
C SER A 56 12.68 -7.21 7.15
N ARG A 57 11.44 -7.64 6.89
CA ARG A 57 10.59 -7.10 5.82
C ARG A 57 10.20 -5.65 6.04
N ASP A 58 9.68 -5.29 7.22
CA ASP A 58 9.34 -3.90 7.55
C ASP A 58 10.54 -2.96 7.40
N ALA A 59 11.71 -3.36 7.91
CA ALA A 59 12.94 -2.57 7.80
C ALA A 59 13.36 -2.34 6.34
N ALA A 60 13.20 -3.37 5.50
CA ALA A 60 13.53 -3.33 4.09
C ALA A 60 12.49 -2.57 3.24
N ASP A 61 11.19 -2.69 3.53
CA ASP A 61 10.10 -1.90 2.94
C ASP A 61 10.28 -0.41 3.25
N ILE A 62 10.55 -0.05 4.52
CA ILE A 62 10.78 1.35 4.93
C ILE A 62 12.02 1.92 4.23
N ALA A 63 13.08 1.13 4.07
CA ALA A 63 14.26 1.54 3.29
C ALA A 63 13.93 1.69 1.79
N TRP A 64 13.08 0.82 1.24
CA TRP A 64 12.65 0.83 -0.16
C TRP A 64 11.76 2.03 -0.51
N ILE A 65 10.83 2.39 0.39
CA ILE A 65 10.02 3.61 0.29
C ILE A 65 10.93 4.84 0.22
N LYS A 66 11.89 4.96 1.15
CA LYS A 66 12.84 6.08 1.21
C LYS A 66 13.73 6.16 -0.04
N GLU A 67 14.23 5.03 -0.52
CA GLU A 67 14.99 4.99 -1.78
C GLU A 67 14.12 5.38 -2.97
N THR A 68 12.88 4.88 -3.06
CA THR A 68 11.94 5.21 -4.14
C THR A 68 11.65 6.71 -4.21
N VAL A 69 11.45 7.38 -3.07
CA VAL A 69 11.30 8.83 -2.99
C VAL A 69 12.58 9.54 -3.44
N ARG A 70 13.76 9.07 -3.01
CA ARG A 70 15.05 9.63 -3.44
C ARG A 70 15.27 9.50 -4.96
N LEU A 71 14.91 8.36 -5.55
CA LEU A 71 14.88 8.13 -7.00
C LEU A 71 13.95 9.15 -7.67
N ALA A 72 12.69 9.24 -7.21
CA ALA A 72 11.66 10.12 -7.75
C ALA A 72 12.06 11.61 -7.73
N ARG A 73 12.60 12.09 -6.60
CA ARG A 73 13.03 13.50 -6.43
C ARG A 73 14.23 13.84 -7.30
N ARG A 74 15.27 12.99 -7.33
CA ARG A 74 16.44 13.18 -8.22
C ARG A 74 16.02 13.31 -9.68
N GLU A 75 15.03 12.52 -10.08
CA GLU A 75 14.58 12.39 -11.46
C GLU A 75 13.48 13.38 -11.84
N LYS A 76 13.04 14.22 -10.89
CA LYS A 76 11.92 15.16 -11.03
C LYS A 76 10.66 14.46 -11.57
N ALA A 77 10.33 13.32 -10.96
CA ALA A 77 9.14 12.56 -11.32
C ALA A 77 7.89 13.45 -11.18
N LYS A 78 6.95 13.31 -12.11
CA LYS A 78 5.69 14.06 -12.14
C LYS A 78 4.76 13.63 -11.01
N ALA A 79 4.77 12.33 -10.70
CA ALA A 79 4.00 11.68 -9.63
C ALA A 79 4.74 10.44 -9.13
N LEU A 80 4.32 9.94 -7.97
CA LEU A 80 4.78 8.70 -7.33
C LEU A 80 3.58 7.78 -7.10
N VAL A 81 3.75 6.48 -7.34
CA VAL A 81 2.73 5.46 -7.12
C VAL A 81 3.34 4.32 -6.32
N PHE A 82 2.73 3.99 -5.18
CA PHE A 82 3.00 2.79 -4.40
C PHE A 82 1.84 1.80 -4.58
N ALA A 83 2.16 0.51 -4.70
CA ALA A 83 1.16 -0.56 -4.74
C ALA A 83 1.56 -1.70 -3.79
N MET A 84 0.60 -2.19 -3.02
CA MET A 84 0.78 -3.28 -2.05
C MET A 84 -0.47 -4.15 -1.99
N GLN A 85 -0.47 -5.22 -1.19
CA GLN A 85 -1.63 -6.07 -1.02
C GLN A 85 -2.51 -5.55 0.13
N SER A 86 -1.98 -5.58 1.36
CA SER A 86 -2.75 -5.30 2.58
C SER A 86 -3.39 -3.92 2.65
N ASP A 87 -4.54 -3.84 3.30
CA ASP A 87 -5.07 -2.58 3.79
C ASP A 87 -4.41 -2.26 5.14
N MET A 88 -3.64 -1.17 5.19
CA MET A 88 -3.00 -0.71 6.43
C MET A 88 -3.96 0.10 7.34
N THR A 89 -5.18 0.36 6.88
CA THR A 89 -6.20 1.15 7.57
C THR A 89 -7.24 0.30 8.29
N ASP A 90 -7.50 -0.94 7.83
CA ASP A 90 -8.37 -1.91 8.50
C ASP A 90 -7.68 -2.54 9.73
N ILE A 91 -7.55 -1.74 10.78
CA ILE A 91 -7.09 -2.16 12.10
C ILE A 91 -8.17 -1.86 13.13
N GLY A 92 -8.59 -2.89 13.85
CA GLY A 92 -9.61 -2.80 14.90
C GLY A 92 -9.31 -1.67 15.90
N PRO A 93 -10.30 -0.84 16.27
CA PRO A 93 -10.08 0.45 16.96
C PRO A 93 -9.49 0.33 18.36
N SER A 94 -9.50 -0.86 18.97
CA SER A 94 -8.83 -1.14 20.24
C SER A 94 -7.30 -1.22 20.14
N PHE A 95 -6.75 -1.31 18.93
CA PHE A 95 -5.32 -1.56 18.67
C PHE A 95 -4.66 -0.47 17.82
N LEU A 96 -5.44 0.28 17.04
CA LEU A 96 -4.98 1.35 16.17
C LEU A 96 -3.95 2.28 16.84
N GLY A 97 -2.77 2.39 16.23
CA GLY A 97 -1.67 3.23 16.69
C GLY A 97 -0.77 2.62 17.79
N LYS A 98 -1.06 1.41 18.28
CA LYS A 98 -0.21 0.69 19.25
C LYS A 98 0.80 -0.18 18.51
N ALA A 99 1.92 0.42 18.10
CA ALA A 99 2.96 -0.28 17.33
C ALA A 99 3.38 -1.61 17.97
N CYS A 100 3.42 -2.68 17.16
CA CYS A 100 4.04 -3.94 17.54
C CYS A 100 5.54 -3.77 17.83
N ALA A 101 6.10 -4.57 18.75
CA ALA A 101 7.54 -4.76 18.76
C ALA A 101 8.00 -5.46 17.45
N PRO A 102 9.25 -5.28 16.99
CA PRO A 102 9.64 -5.66 15.62
C PRO A 102 9.36 -7.12 15.26
N GLU A 103 9.75 -8.05 16.14
CA GLU A 103 9.58 -9.51 15.96
C GLU A 103 8.29 -10.04 16.61
N GLU A 104 7.35 -9.17 16.97
CA GLU A 104 6.13 -9.57 17.68
C GLU A 104 5.10 -10.21 16.74
N VAL A 105 4.62 -11.40 17.11
CA VAL A 105 3.56 -12.15 16.40
C VAL A 105 2.57 -12.73 17.40
N ASN A 106 1.31 -12.92 16.99
CA ASN A 106 0.20 -13.42 17.80
C ASN A 106 -0.04 -12.66 19.13
N SER A 107 0.30 -11.37 19.16
CA SER A 107 0.27 -10.50 20.34
C SER A 107 -1.04 -10.56 21.15
N GLN A 108 -0.90 -10.59 22.47
CA GLN A 108 -2.00 -10.53 23.43
C GLN A 108 -1.64 -9.57 24.58
N PRO A 109 -2.22 -8.35 24.65
CA PRO A 109 -3.22 -7.80 23.73
C PRO A 109 -2.66 -7.58 22.32
N PRO A 110 -3.51 -7.60 21.27
CA PRO A 110 -3.08 -7.31 19.91
C PRO A 110 -2.44 -5.92 19.75
N CYS A 111 -1.49 -5.85 18.80
CA CYS A 111 -0.75 -4.66 18.40
C CYS A 111 -0.96 -4.36 16.91
N ASP A 112 -0.61 -3.16 16.51
CA ASP A 112 -0.73 -2.62 15.17
C ASP A 112 0.62 -2.71 14.44
N GLY A 113 0.72 -3.64 13.49
CA GLY A 113 1.91 -3.94 12.70
C GLY A 113 2.13 -3.01 11.51
N PHE A 114 1.22 -2.05 11.28
CA PHE A 114 1.29 -1.13 10.14
C PHE A 114 1.65 0.31 10.55
N VAL A 115 1.85 0.61 11.84
CA VAL A 115 2.21 1.97 12.30
C VAL A 115 3.40 2.54 11.52
N HIS A 116 4.55 1.87 11.55
CA HIS A 116 5.79 2.38 10.93
C HIS A 116 5.76 2.37 9.39
N LEU A 117 4.96 1.51 8.77
CA LEU A 117 4.77 1.49 7.32
C LEU A 117 3.88 2.66 6.87
N ARG A 118 2.82 2.99 7.62
CA ARG A 118 2.00 4.18 7.36
C ARG A 118 2.76 5.47 7.60
N GLU A 119 3.55 5.55 8.68
CA GLU A 119 4.48 6.66 8.92
C GLU A 119 5.43 6.83 7.72
N ALA A 120 6.04 5.75 7.23
CA ALA A 120 6.94 5.81 6.08
C ALA A 120 6.24 6.26 4.77
N VAL A 121 4.99 5.86 4.52
CA VAL A 121 4.21 6.33 3.37
C VAL A 121 3.79 7.79 3.51
N HIS A 122 3.43 8.24 4.71
CA HIS A 122 3.11 9.64 5.00
C HIS A 122 4.34 10.54 4.80
N ASP A 123 5.47 10.20 5.43
CA ASP A 123 6.77 10.85 5.25
C ASP A 123 7.16 10.88 3.77
N ALA A 124 6.98 9.78 3.04
CA ALA A 124 7.29 9.69 1.62
C ALA A 124 6.46 10.66 0.76
N ALA A 125 5.18 10.86 1.09
CA ALA A 125 4.36 11.86 0.44
C ALA A 125 4.88 13.27 0.73
N VAL A 126 5.12 13.60 2.01
CA VAL A 126 5.63 14.91 2.44
C VAL A 126 6.98 15.24 1.77
N ASP A 127 7.94 14.31 1.81
CA ASP A 127 9.29 14.48 1.25
C ASP A 127 9.30 14.60 -0.28
N PHE A 128 8.41 13.87 -0.97
CA PHE A 128 8.30 13.96 -2.42
C PHE A 128 7.73 15.32 -2.86
N GLY A 129 6.72 15.84 -2.14
CA GLY A 129 6.13 17.16 -2.38
C GLY A 129 5.30 17.30 -3.67
N GLY A 130 5.06 16.20 -4.39
CA GLY A 130 4.19 16.10 -5.57
C GLY A 130 3.11 15.02 -5.39
N PRO A 131 2.24 14.78 -6.39
CA PRO A 131 1.16 13.79 -6.25
C PRO A 131 1.65 12.37 -5.95
N VAL A 132 1.14 11.77 -4.87
CA VAL A 132 1.38 10.37 -4.49
C VAL A 132 0.07 9.59 -4.50
N LEU A 133 0.08 8.41 -5.11
CA LEU A 133 -1.01 7.44 -5.04
C LEU A 133 -0.54 6.18 -4.31
N LEU A 134 -1.29 5.73 -3.32
CA LEU A 134 -1.16 4.41 -2.70
C LEU A 134 -2.31 3.52 -3.20
N ILE A 135 -1.99 2.29 -3.61
CA ILE A 135 -2.96 1.29 -4.07
C ILE A 135 -2.87 0.04 -3.19
N HIS A 136 -4.01 -0.43 -2.70
CA HIS A 136 -4.19 -1.73 -2.01
C HIS A 136 -5.45 -2.45 -2.55
N GLY A 137 -5.82 -3.60 -1.98
CA GLY A 137 -7.02 -4.34 -2.40
C GLY A 137 -7.50 -5.48 -1.49
N ASP A 138 -6.95 -5.62 -0.27
CA ASP A 138 -7.17 -6.68 0.73
C ASP A 138 -8.51 -6.58 1.51
N THR A 139 -9.34 -5.58 1.18
CA THR A 139 -10.53 -5.21 1.95
C THR A 139 -11.64 -4.68 1.03
N GLU A 140 -12.85 -4.59 1.58
CA GLU A 140 -13.97 -3.85 1.01
C GLU A 140 -14.18 -2.49 1.73
N PRO A 141 -14.84 -1.49 1.11
CA PRO A 141 -15.34 -1.46 -0.26
C PRO A 141 -14.35 -0.83 -1.26
N PHE A 142 -14.70 -0.86 -2.55
CA PHE A 142 -13.96 -0.19 -3.62
C PHE A 142 -13.99 1.33 -3.42
N THR A 143 -12.91 1.90 -2.89
CA THR A 143 -12.84 3.30 -2.46
C THR A 143 -11.66 4.06 -3.04
N PHE A 144 -11.83 5.37 -3.20
CA PHE A 144 -10.79 6.28 -3.64
C PHE A 144 -10.97 7.63 -2.96
N GLY A 145 -9.95 8.05 -2.23
CA GLY A 145 -9.98 9.32 -1.54
C GLY A 145 -8.63 9.68 -0.97
N ARG A 146 -8.66 10.29 0.21
CA ARG A 146 -7.54 10.98 0.81
C ARG A 146 -7.38 10.71 2.31
N GLU A 147 -8.27 9.93 2.91
CA GLU A 147 -8.10 9.44 4.27
C GLU A 147 -7.04 8.31 4.28
N PHE A 148 -6.17 8.33 5.29
CA PHE A 148 -5.14 7.31 5.49
C PHE A 148 -4.88 7.15 6.99
N ALA A 149 -5.71 6.32 7.64
CA ALA A 149 -5.60 5.96 9.07
C ALA A 149 -5.45 7.17 10.03
N GLY A 150 -6.24 8.22 9.82
CA GLY A 150 -6.24 9.43 10.67
C GLY A 150 -5.07 10.40 10.46
N GLY A 151 -4.15 10.12 9.53
CA GLY A 151 -3.03 11.00 9.17
C GLY A 151 -3.13 11.50 7.74
N GLU A 152 -3.71 12.68 7.52
CA GLU A 152 -3.71 13.30 6.18
C GLU A 152 -2.29 13.73 5.76
N ALA A 153 -1.84 13.28 4.59
CA ALA A 153 -0.79 13.95 3.83
C ALA A 153 -1.45 14.74 2.69
N PRO A 154 -1.16 16.05 2.51
CA PRO A 154 -1.92 16.93 1.63
C PRO A 154 -1.80 16.60 0.13
N ASN A 155 -0.91 15.68 -0.23
CA ASN A 155 -0.61 15.21 -1.57
C ASN A 155 -0.65 13.67 -1.72
N LEU A 156 -1.24 12.95 -0.75
CA LEU A 156 -1.51 11.51 -0.82
C LEU A 156 -2.96 11.22 -1.24
N TRP A 157 -3.12 10.31 -2.19
CA TRP A 157 -4.38 9.68 -2.53
C TRP A 157 -4.28 8.20 -2.22
N VAL A 158 -5.38 7.62 -1.75
CA VAL A 158 -5.47 6.18 -1.43
C VAL A 158 -6.56 5.57 -2.30
N LEU A 159 -6.25 4.42 -2.88
CA LEU A 159 -7.14 3.60 -3.70
C LEU A 159 -7.20 2.20 -3.10
N ASN A 160 -8.36 1.81 -2.57
CA ASN A 160 -8.69 0.42 -2.40
C ASN A 160 -9.24 -0.08 -3.74
N ALA A 161 -8.52 -0.97 -4.42
CA ALA A 161 -8.83 -1.39 -5.78
C ALA A 161 -9.97 -2.43 -5.83
N ALA A 162 -10.68 -2.48 -6.95
CA ALA A 162 -11.70 -3.50 -7.17
C ALA A 162 -11.04 -4.87 -7.37
N GLY A 163 -11.50 -5.89 -6.64
CA GLY A 163 -11.02 -7.26 -6.83
C GLY A 163 -11.42 -8.26 -5.74
N ASP A 164 -11.66 -7.81 -4.50
CA ASP A 164 -11.93 -8.73 -3.39
C ASP A 164 -13.40 -9.24 -3.32
N VAL A 165 -13.60 -10.27 -2.50
CA VAL A 165 -14.91 -10.82 -2.18
C VAL A 165 -15.65 -9.92 -1.19
N HIS A 166 -16.92 -9.66 -1.46
CA HIS A 166 -17.79 -8.89 -0.59
C HIS A 166 -18.82 -9.80 0.08
N GLN A 167 -19.05 -9.63 1.38
CA GLN A 167 -20.22 -10.24 2.02
C GLN A 167 -21.39 -9.24 2.04
N ALA A 168 -22.38 -9.50 1.17
CA ALA A 168 -23.58 -8.70 1.09
C ALA A 168 -24.37 -8.73 2.41
N SER A 169 -25.22 -7.73 2.64
CA SER A 169 -26.02 -7.57 3.87
C SER A 169 -27.03 -8.70 4.13
N ASP A 170 -27.29 -9.57 3.16
CA ASP A 170 -28.06 -10.81 3.30
C ASP A 170 -27.21 -12.04 3.70
N GLY A 171 -25.91 -11.84 3.91
CA GLY A 171 -24.92 -12.86 4.24
C GLY A 171 -24.34 -13.60 3.03
N SER A 172 -24.77 -13.30 1.81
CA SER A 172 -24.23 -13.94 0.60
C SER A 172 -22.85 -13.40 0.22
N TRP A 173 -21.97 -14.30 -0.25
CA TRP A 173 -20.66 -13.93 -0.76
C TRP A 173 -20.75 -13.56 -2.23
N GLY A 174 -20.62 -12.26 -2.51
CA GLY A 174 -20.34 -11.72 -3.84
C GLY A 174 -18.85 -11.46 -4.03
N GLY A 175 -18.49 -10.84 -5.15
CA GLY A 175 -17.14 -10.36 -5.40
C GLY A 175 -17.06 -9.66 -6.74
N PHE A 176 -16.63 -8.40 -6.74
CA PHE A 176 -16.46 -7.63 -7.96
C PHE A 176 -15.13 -8.01 -8.60
N ARG A 177 -15.17 -9.06 -9.44
CA ARG A 177 -14.06 -9.40 -10.35
C ARG A 177 -13.98 -8.39 -11.48
N ASP A 178 -13.48 -7.20 -11.17
CA ASP A 178 -13.05 -6.19 -12.13
C ASP A 178 -11.53 -5.96 -11.99
N ALA A 179 -10.98 -5.09 -12.80
CA ALA A 179 -9.70 -4.44 -12.57
C ALA A 179 -9.94 -2.92 -12.49
N THR A 180 -9.18 -2.19 -11.68
CA THR A 180 -9.32 -0.73 -11.64
C THR A 180 -8.51 -0.06 -12.75
N LEU A 181 -9.18 0.71 -13.60
CA LEU A 181 -8.51 1.66 -14.50
C LEU A 181 -8.13 2.92 -13.72
N VAL A 182 -6.83 3.11 -13.48
CA VAL A 182 -6.27 4.34 -12.90
C VAL A 182 -5.79 5.27 -14.01
N THR A 183 -6.24 6.53 -13.98
CA THR A 183 -5.73 7.60 -14.85
C THR A 183 -4.86 8.55 -14.04
N ILE A 184 -3.65 8.86 -14.54
CA ILE A 184 -2.67 9.70 -13.87
C ILE A 184 -2.45 10.98 -14.68
N THR A 185 -2.79 12.14 -14.10
CA THR A 185 -2.72 13.46 -14.75
C THR A 185 -2.00 14.48 -13.85
N PRO A 186 -0.67 14.40 -13.66
CA PRO A 186 -0.01 15.01 -12.49
C PRO A 186 -0.05 16.55 -12.40
N GLY A 187 -0.34 17.25 -13.50
CA GLY A 187 -0.53 18.71 -13.52
C GLY A 187 -2.00 19.17 -13.49
N GLY A 188 -2.96 18.25 -13.34
CA GLY A 188 -4.38 18.55 -13.22
C GLY A 188 -4.80 18.86 -11.78
N ALA A 189 -5.99 19.46 -11.62
CA ALA A 189 -6.57 19.72 -10.30
C ALA A 189 -6.86 18.43 -9.50
N SER A 190 -7.18 17.34 -10.20
CA SER A 190 -7.22 15.98 -9.66
C SER A 190 -6.13 15.16 -10.36
N PRO A 191 -4.98 14.87 -9.71
CA PRO A 191 -3.86 14.20 -10.37
C PRO A 191 -4.07 12.71 -10.60
N PHE A 192 -5.07 12.12 -9.95
CA PHE A 192 -5.45 10.72 -10.10
C PHE A 192 -6.98 10.60 -10.22
N SER A 193 -7.44 9.62 -10.98
CA SER A 193 -8.81 9.11 -10.93
C SER A 193 -8.82 7.60 -11.13
N ALA A 194 -9.84 6.94 -10.58
CA ALA A 194 -10.02 5.49 -10.64
C ALA A 194 -11.45 5.16 -11.07
N ARG A 195 -11.63 4.03 -11.77
CA ARG A 195 -12.93 3.41 -12.04
C ARG A 195 -12.79 1.92 -12.31
N GLY A 196 -13.86 1.14 -12.16
CA GLY A 196 -13.94 -0.21 -12.70
C GLY A 196 -13.66 -0.21 -14.21
N LEU A 197 -12.79 -1.09 -14.68
CA LEU A 197 -12.41 -1.20 -16.09
C LEU A 197 -13.56 -1.79 -16.91
N VAL A 198 -14.19 -2.84 -16.39
CA VAL A 198 -15.32 -3.58 -16.98
C VAL A 198 -16.65 -2.98 -16.58
N THR A 199 -16.88 -2.68 -15.29
CA THR A 199 -18.17 -2.15 -14.81
C THR A 199 -18.36 -0.67 -15.12
N GLY A 200 -17.26 0.09 -15.22
CA GLY A 200 -17.30 1.56 -15.29
C GLY A 200 -17.64 2.23 -13.94
N GLU A 201 -17.76 1.45 -12.87
CA GLU A 201 -18.07 1.91 -11.52
C GLU A 201 -17.09 2.96 -11.01
N ILE A 202 -17.60 3.98 -10.35
CA ILE A 202 -16.77 5.00 -9.70
C ILE A 202 -16.65 4.61 -8.23
N PRO A 203 -15.42 4.48 -7.69
CA PRO A 203 -15.22 4.12 -6.30
C PRO A 203 -15.85 5.15 -5.36
N GLU A 204 -16.30 4.68 -4.20
CA GLU A 204 -16.81 5.55 -3.14
C GLU A 204 -15.66 6.40 -2.55
N SER A 205 -15.97 7.52 -1.90
CA SER A 205 -14.95 8.25 -1.14
C SER A 205 -14.61 7.47 0.13
N ASN A 206 -13.31 7.29 0.40
CA ASN A 206 -12.86 6.87 1.74
C ASN A 206 -12.85 8.04 2.73
#